data_AF-A0A5D0QN90-F1
#
_entry.id   AF-A0A5D0QN90-F1
#
_cell.length_a   1.000
_cell.length_b   1.000
_cell.length_c   1.000
_cell.angle_alpha   90.00
_cell.angle_beta   90.00
_cell.angle_gamma   90.00
#
_symmetry.space_group_name_H-M   'P 1'
#
loop_
_entity.id
_entity.type
_entity.pdbx_description
1 polymer ?
#
loop_
_entity_poly.entity_id
_entity_poly.type
_entity_poly.pdbx_seq_one_letter_code
_entity_poly.pdbx_strand_id
1 'polypeptide(L)'
;MLIAVAVLAAAVVGAVAWWLRRNGTSGEDPANAGSASEAEPKRGWELLLTSEARAAFTEGLRACHEAGGALRVGAEQGVLSTYEPPRLISLHLLADAFAARGDAALHDPQGTVETLLERVAGAERPGVLHLRPGWLEEEVDGMDAAAFAAAVGQAVRPKGWTAEPVVGALQVTVPGDESVPEGGEKALTHVNGTPIKSLAAREEPVQGDGALVTEEANTLMLDLARVLDLYREARAQRPDADAETLLREVVPRLVAAGGPGVTWARPPRRGELRTVLGSSPELH
;
A
#
# COMPACT_ATOMS: atom_id res chain seq x y z
N MET A 1 -12.32 24.65 -38.09
CA MET A 1 -11.32 23.56 -37.94
C MET A 1 -9.91 24.06 -37.65
N LEU A 2 -9.44 25.15 -38.29
CA LEU A 2 -8.10 25.74 -38.03
C LEU A 2 -7.90 26.29 -36.60
N ILE A 3 -8.96 26.79 -35.95
CA ILE A 3 -8.87 27.37 -34.59
C ILE A 3 -8.60 26.29 -33.52
N ALA A 4 -9.19 25.10 -33.67
CA ALA A 4 -8.98 23.99 -32.72
C ALA A 4 -7.54 23.45 -32.76
N VAL A 5 -6.91 23.45 -33.95
CA VAL A 5 -5.50 23.04 -34.11
C VAL A 5 -4.55 24.06 -33.50
N ALA A 6 -4.87 25.35 -33.59
CA ALA A 6 -4.05 26.42 -33.01
C ALA A 6 -4.05 26.39 -31.47
N VAL A 7 -5.20 26.07 -30.85
CA VAL A 7 -5.31 25.96 -29.38
C VAL A 7 -4.54 24.73 -28.87
N LEU A 8 -4.61 23.61 -29.58
CA LEU A 8 -3.88 22.40 -29.21
C LEU A 8 -2.36 22.59 -29.32
N ALA A 9 -1.89 23.26 -30.39
CA ALA A 9 -0.48 23.58 -30.56
C ALA A 9 0.04 24.55 -29.49
N ALA A 10 -0.76 25.54 -29.08
CA ALA A 10 -0.39 26.48 -28.02
C ALA A 10 -0.27 25.80 -26.64
N ALA A 11 -1.13 24.83 -26.34
CA ALA A 11 -1.07 24.06 -25.09
C ALA A 11 0.20 23.19 -25.01
N VAL A 12 0.56 22.51 -26.12
CA VAL A 12 1.78 21.69 -26.20
C VAL A 12 3.04 22.55 -26.09
N VAL A 13 3.09 23.70 -26.77
CA VAL A 13 4.22 24.63 -26.66
C VAL A 13 4.32 25.23 -25.26
N GLY A 14 3.20 25.51 -24.60
CA GLY A 14 3.15 25.96 -23.21
C GLY A 14 3.72 24.92 -22.23
N ALA A 15 3.35 23.65 -22.40
CA ALA A 15 3.86 22.55 -21.59
C ALA A 15 5.37 22.32 -21.78
N VAL A 16 5.85 22.35 -23.04
CA VAL A 16 7.28 22.17 -23.35
C VAL A 16 8.11 23.37 -22.86
N ALA A 17 7.62 24.60 -23.01
CA ALA A 17 8.30 25.79 -22.51
C ALA A 17 8.32 25.86 -20.97
N TRP A 18 7.24 25.42 -20.31
CA TRP A 18 7.20 25.31 -18.85
C TRP A 18 8.18 24.25 -18.33
N TRP A 19 8.28 23.11 -19.02
CA TRP A 19 9.22 22.04 -18.70
C TRP A 19 10.69 22.47 -18.88
N LEU A 20 11.03 23.17 -19.97
CA LEU A 20 12.40 23.66 -20.20
C LEU A 20 12.82 24.76 -19.22
N ARG A 21 11.89 25.61 -18.77
CA ARG A 21 12.17 26.65 -17.77
C ARG A 21 12.48 26.06 -16.38
N ARG A 22 11.95 24.89 -16.06
CA ARG A 22 12.18 24.21 -14.78
C ARG A 22 13.58 23.58 -14.69
N ASN A 23 14.19 23.23 -15.82
CA ASN A 23 15.49 22.56 -15.88
C ASN A 23 16.68 23.53 -16.11
N GLY A 24 16.43 24.84 -16.20
CA GLY A 24 17.39 25.80 -16.70
C GLY A 24 17.79 26.91 -15.72
N THR A 25 18.19 26.60 -14.49
CA THR A 25 19.03 27.49 -13.66
C THR A 25 19.80 26.70 -12.60
N SER A 26 20.86 26.01 -13.03
CA SER A 26 22.00 25.71 -12.15
C SER A 26 23.21 26.47 -12.70
N GLY A 27 23.36 27.72 -12.24
CA GLY A 27 24.65 28.39 -12.31
C GLY A 27 25.54 27.77 -11.23
N GLU A 28 26.37 26.82 -11.64
CA GLU A 28 27.34 26.17 -10.76
C GLU A 28 28.50 27.12 -10.44
N ASP A 29 28.60 27.51 -9.17
CA ASP A 29 29.87 27.91 -8.54
C ASP A 29 30.67 26.62 -8.24
N PRO A 30 31.87 26.42 -8.82
CA PRO A 30 32.68 25.22 -8.59
C PRO A 30 33.48 25.36 -7.29
N ALA A 31 32.82 25.29 -6.13
CA ALA A 31 33.54 25.36 -4.84
C ALA A 31 32.93 24.55 -3.67
N ASN A 32 31.92 23.70 -3.89
CA ASN A 32 31.40 22.87 -2.80
C ASN A 32 30.95 21.48 -3.26
N ALA A 33 31.88 20.69 -3.79
CA ALA A 33 31.72 19.26 -3.99
C ALA A 33 31.89 18.54 -2.63
N GLY A 34 30.83 18.53 -1.83
CA GLY A 34 30.88 17.98 -0.47
C GLY A 34 29.51 17.67 0.13
N SER A 35 28.51 17.40 -0.71
CA SER A 35 27.23 16.87 -0.25
C SER A 35 26.81 15.81 -1.25
N ALA A 36 27.19 14.56 -0.98
CA ALA A 36 26.40 13.45 -1.46
C ALA A 36 24.98 13.73 -1.00
N SER A 37 24.10 14.11 -1.93
CA SER A 37 22.68 14.12 -1.69
C SER A 37 22.36 12.70 -1.25
N GLU A 38 22.12 12.50 0.05
CA GLU A 38 21.56 11.26 0.57
C GLU A 38 20.24 11.09 -0.17
N ALA A 39 20.26 10.34 -1.27
CA ALA A 39 19.08 10.08 -2.06
C ALA A 39 18.12 9.39 -1.10
N GLU A 40 16.99 10.03 -0.82
CA GLU A 40 15.96 9.47 0.04
C GLU A 40 15.72 8.01 -0.36
N PRO A 41 15.66 7.07 0.60
CA PRO A 41 15.52 5.66 0.31
C PRO A 41 14.26 5.46 -0.54
N LYS A 42 14.46 4.98 -1.78
CA LYS A 42 13.36 4.74 -2.71
C LYS A 42 12.45 3.65 -2.13
N ARG A 43 11.16 3.95 -2.06
CA ARG A 43 10.12 3.00 -1.63
C ARG A 43 9.88 1.95 -2.72
N GLY A 44 9.43 0.75 -2.37
CA GLY A 44 9.32 -0.39 -3.29
C GLY A 44 8.33 -0.19 -4.41
N TRP A 45 7.22 0.51 -4.15
CA TRP A 45 6.29 0.88 -5.21
C TRP A 45 6.89 1.90 -6.18
N GLU A 46 7.82 2.76 -5.72
CA GLU A 46 8.53 3.71 -6.57
C GLU A 46 9.53 3.00 -7.48
N LEU A 47 10.07 1.85 -7.05
CA LEU A 47 10.98 1.02 -7.86
C LEU A 47 10.29 0.38 -9.07
N LEU A 48 8.96 0.30 -9.07
CA LEU A 48 8.17 -0.19 -10.21
C LEU A 48 8.08 0.86 -11.34
N LEU A 49 8.49 2.10 -11.07
CA LEU A 49 8.34 3.22 -11.99
C LEU A 49 9.71 3.73 -12.43
N THR A 50 9.81 4.13 -13.70
CA THR A 50 10.93 4.97 -14.14
C THR A 50 10.85 6.32 -13.42
N SER A 51 11.95 7.07 -13.35
CA SER A 51 11.96 8.39 -12.71
C SER A 51 10.88 9.34 -13.27
N GLU A 52 10.65 9.28 -14.59
CA GLU A 52 9.63 10.07 -15.28
C GLU A 52 8.21 9.58 -14.94
N ALA A 53 7.96 8.27 -15.01
CA ALA A 53 6.67 7.69 -14.65
C ALA A 53 6.32 7.93 -13.18
N ARG A 54 7.30 7.92 -12.28
CA ARG A 54 7.11 8.25 -10.86
C ARG A 54 6.68 9.70 -10.66
N ALA A 55 7.31 10.63 -11.37
CA ALA A 55 6.95 12.05 -11.33
C ALA A 55 5.51 12.25 -11.84
N ALA A 56 5.18 11.66 -12.99
CA ALA A 56 3.84 11.69 -13.57
C ALA A 56 2.79 11.07 -12.64
N PHE A 57 3.06 9.88 -12.08
CA PHE A 57 2.14 9.20 -11.17
C PHE A 57 1.87 10.02 -9.90
N THR A 58 2.92 10.60 -9.32
CA THR A 58 2.80 11.46 -8.12
C THR A 58 2.04 12.74 -8.44
N GLU A 59 2.27 13.33 -9.63
CA GLU A 59 1.49 14.47 -10.14
C GLU A 59 0.02 14.11 -10.29
N GLY A 60 -0.29 12.98 -10.92
CA GLY A 60 -1.66 12.50 -11.12
C GLY A 60 -2.40 12.29 -9.79
N LEU A 61 -1.76 11.64 -8.80
CA LEU A 61 -2.34 11.48 -7.46
C LEU A 61 -2.61 12.83 -6.78
N ARG A 62 -1.70 13.80 -6.92
CA ARG A 62 -1.88 15.14 -6.37
C ARG A 62 -3.02 15.89 -7.05
N ALA A 63 -3.07 15.87 -8.37
CA ALA A 63 -4.13 16.49 -9.15
C ALA A 63 -5.52 15.93 -8.79
N CYS A 64 -5.63 14.60 -8.62
CA CYS A 64 -6.87 13.97 -8.15
C CYS A 64 -7.27 14.46 -6.76
N HIS A 65 -6.32 14.60 -5.83
CA HIS A 65 -6.59 15.14 -4.49
C HIS A 65 -7.06 16.60 -4.55
N GLU A 66 -6.39 17.44 -5.33
CA GLU A 66 -6.72 18.86 -5.49
C GLU A 66 -8.05 19.09 -6.21
N ALA A 67 -8.43 18.19 -7.13
CA ALA A 67 -9.72 18.22 -7.83
C ALA A 67 -10.93 17.88 -6.93
N GLY A 68 -10.72 17.73 -5.62
CA GLY A 68 -11.75 17.35 -4.66
C GLY A 68 -11.87 15.84 -4.45
N GLY A 69 -10.96 15.04 -5.01
CA GLY A 69 -10.84 13.64 -4.66
C GLY A 69 -10.46 13.50 -3.20
N ALA A 70 -11.35 12.92 -2.40
CA ALA A 70 -11.08 12.61 -1.00
C ALA A 70 -10.09 11.42 -0.94
N LEU A 71 -8.84 11.71 -1.28
CA LEU A 71 -7.71 10.80 -1.37
C LEU A 71 -6.63 11.21 -0.39
N ARG A 72 -6.01 10.26 0.29
CA ARG A 72 -4.84 10.49 1.15
C ARG A 72 -3.75 9.49 0.79
N VAL A 73 -2.56 9.98 0.46
CA VAL A 73 -1.40 9.15 0.11
C VAL A 73 -0.56 8.87 1.36
N GLY A 74 -0.62 7.64 1.86
CA GLY A 74 0.28 7.10 2.88
C GLY A 74 1.53 6.51 2.22
N ALA A 75 2.41 7.39 1.72
CA ALA A 75 3.51 6.98 0.85
C ALA A 75 4.49 6.01 1.54
N GLU A 76 4.78 6.23 2.83
CA GLU A 76 5.62 5.34 3.64
C GLU A 76 5.00 3.95 3.83
N GLN A 77 3.68 3.88 3.95
CA GLN A 77 2.96 2.63 4.11
C GLN A 77 2.71 1.93 2.77
N GLY A 78 2.92 2.63 1.64
CA GLY A 78 2.56 2.11 0.33
C GLY A 78 1.03 1.98 0.15
N VAL A 79 0.24 2.83 0.81
CA VAL A 79 -1.23 2.77 0.83
C VAL A 79 -1.83 4.11 0.42
N LEU A 80 -2.87 4.06 -0.41
CA LEU A 80 -3.76 5.17 -0.73
C LEU A 80 -5.11 4.95 -0.02
N SER A 81 -5.54 5.91 0.78
CA SER A 81 -6.89 5.91 1.36
C SER A 81 -7.84 6.71 0.46
N THR A 82 -9.04 6.18 0.21
CA THR A 82 -10.18 6.94 -0.34
C THR A 82 -11.26 7.07 0.73
N TYR A 83 -12.09 8.12 0.69
CA TYR A 83 -13.13 8.35 1.73
C TYR A 83 -14.57 8.18 1.23
N GLU A 84 -14.83 8.28 -0.08
CA GLU A 84 -16.17 8.16 -0.65
C GLU A 84 -16.19 7.24 -1.88
N PRO A 85 -16.51 5.93 -1.72
CA PRO A 85 -16.62 5.21 -0.44
C PRO A 85 -15.23 4.99 0.22
N PRO A 86 -15.19 4.66 1.53
CA PRO A 86 -13.93 4.48 2.24
C PRO A 86 -13.22 3.18 1.82
N ARG A 87 -11.97 3.29 1.38
CA ARG A 87 -11.15 2.16 0.92
C ARG A 87 -9.68 2.36 1.24
N LEU A 88 -8.94 1.27 1.35
CA LEU A 88 -7.47 1.28 1.31
C LEU A 88 -7.01 0.55 0.04
N ILE A 89 -6.09 1.17 -0.69
CA ILE A 89 -5.60 0.69 -1.98
C ILE A 89 -4.07 0.68 -1.95
N SER A 90 -3.47 -0.43 -2.37
CA SER A 90 -2.02 -0.56 -2.50
C SER A 90 -1.48 0.38 -3.57
N LEU A 91 -0.48 1.19 -3.19
CA LEU A 91 0.29 1.98 -4.14
C LEU A 91 1.13 1.10 -5.07
N HIS A 92 1.53 -0.11 -4.67
CA HIS A 92 2.22 -1.05 -5.56
C HIS A 92 1.31 -1.50 -6.70
N LEU A 93 0.04 -1.79 -6.39
CA LEU A 93 -0.95 -2.18 -7.40
C LEU A 93 -1.23 -1.05 -8.39
N LEU A 94 -1.37 0.19 -7.88
CA LEU A 94 -1.59 1.36 -8.73
C LEU A 94 -0.36 1.72 -9.56
N ALA A 95 0.84 1.66 -8.97
CA ALA A 95 2.09 1.95 -9.67
C ALA A 95 2.36 0.96 -10.80
N ASP A 96 2.19 -0.35 -10.56
CA ASP A 96 2.31 -1.38 -11.60
C ASP A 96 1.31 -1.15 -12.74
N ALA A 97 0.04 -0.88 -12.40
CA ALA A 97 -1.00 -0.61 -13.38
C ALA A 97 -0.77 0.70 -14.16
N PHE A 98 -0.15 1.71 -13.54
CA PHE A 98 0.25 2.96 -14.18
C PHE A 98 1.44 2.73 -15.11
N ALA A 99 2.46 1.99 -14.68
CA ALA A 99 3.61 1.62 -15.50
C ALA A 99 3.17 0.88 -16.78
N ALA A 100 2.21 -0.04 -16.64
CA ALA A 100 1.66 -0.82 -17.75
C ALA A 100 0.94 0.02 -18.82
N ARG A 101 0.59 1.28 -18.53
CA ARG A 101 0.03 2.22 -19.53
C ARG A 101 1.08 2.90 -20.39
N GLY A 102 2.36 2.88 -19.99
CA GLY A 102 3.48 3.47 -20.72
C GLY A 102 3.26 4.96 -21.02
N ASP A 103 3.61 5.38 -22.23
CA ASP A 103 3.61 6.79 -22.64
C ASP A 103 2.25 7.48 -22.46
N ALA A 104 1.13 6.75 -22.61
CA ALA A 104 -0.21 7.33 -22.43
C ALA A 104 -0.40 7.91 -21.02
N ALA A 105 0.19 7.28 -20.00
CA ALA A 105 0.12 7.75 -18.63
C ALA A 105 0.97 8.99 -18.37
N LEU A 106 2.01 9.22 -19.17
CA LEU A 106 2.85 10.40 -19.06
C LEU A 106 2.19 11.64 -19.67
N HIS A 107 1.38 11.46 -20.71
CA HIS A 107 0.69 12.55 -21.41
C HIS A 107 -0.53 13.07 -20.63
N ASP A 108 -1.27 12.18 -19.97
CA ASP A 108 -2.39 12.53 -19.09
C ASP A 108 -2.32 11.74 -17.76
N PRO A 109 -1.48 12.19 -16.81
CA PRO A 109 -1.29 11.46 -15.56
C PRO A 109 -2.53 11.48 -14.68
N GLN A 110 -3.25 12.60 -14.62
CA GLN A 110 -4.47 12.73 -13.82
C GLN A 110 -5.57 11.79 -14.34
N GLY A 111 -5.96 11.90 -15.62
CA GLY A 111 -7.02 11.08 -16.18
C GLY A 111 -6.67 9.58 -16.16
N THR A 112 -5.37 9.25 -16.27
CA THR A 112 -4.90 7.88 -16.09
C THR A 112 -5.11 7.38 -14.66
N VAL A 113 -4.72 8.16 -13.64
CA VAL A 113 -4.92 7.79 -12.23
C VAL A 113 -6.40 7.66 -11.90
N GLU A 114 -7.26 8.60 -12.33
CA GLU A 114 -8.71 8.52 -12.13
C GLU A 114 -9.30 7.23 -12.72
N THR A 115 -8.94 6.92 -13.97
CA THR A 115 -9.39 5.68 -14.63
C THR A 115 -8.89 4.42 -13.91
N LEU A 116 -7.66 4.45 -13.39
CA LEU A 116 -7.10 3.33 -12.62
C LEU A 116 -7.81 3.16 -11.29
N LEU A 117 -8.07 4.25 -10.56
CA LEU A 117 -8.79 4.22 -9.31
C LEU A 117 -10.19 3.64 -9.49
N GLU A 118 -10.96 4.09 -10.48
CA GLU A 118 -12.28 3.54 -10.77
C GLU A 118 -12.24 2.04 -11.06
N ARG A 119 -11.28 1.60 -11.89
CA ARG A 119 -11.14 0.19 -12.29
C ARG A 119 -10.67 -0.71 -11.15
N VAL A 120 -9.68 -0.25 -10.38
CA VAL A 120 -9.04 -1.03 -9.30
C VAL A 120 -9.95 -1.08 -8.09
N ALA A 121 -10.59 0.03 -7.73
CA ALA A 121 -11.43 0.16 -6.55
C ALA A 121 -12.86 -0.40 -6.74
N GLY A 122 -13.20 -0.95 -7.91
CA GLY A 122 -14.53 -1.50 -8.19
C GLY A 122 -14.88 -2.79 -7.41
N ALA A 123 -13.88 -3.50 -6.89
CA ALA A 123 -14.08 -4.76 -6.16
C ALA A 123 -12.91 -5.05 -5.22
N GLU A 124 -13.22 -5.64 -4.05
CA GLU A 124 -12.22 -6.19 -3.14
C GLU A 124 -11.34 -7.24 -3.84
N ARG A 125 -10.03 -7.13 -3.63
CA ARG A 125 -9.02 -8.00 -4.21
C ARG A 125 -7.70 -7.85 -3.44
N PRO A 126 -6.68 -8.68 -3.68
CA PRO A 126 -5.35 -8.43 -3.11
C PRO A 126 -4.88 -7.00 -3.40
N GLY A 127 -4.56 -6.24 -2.34
CA GLY A 127 -4.19 -4.84 -2.41
C GLY A 127 -5.36 -3.84 -2.44
N VAL A 128 -6.62 -4.26 -2.35
CA VAL A 128 -7.79 -3.36 -2.26
C VAL A 128 -8.71 -3.84 -1.15
N LEU A 129 -8.90 -3.01 -0.14
CA LEU A 129 -9.77 -3.26 0.99
C LEU A 129 -10.92 -2.25 0.99
N HIS A 130 -12.17 -2.73 1.03
CA HIS A 130 -13.33 -1.85 1.22
C HIS A 130 -13.63 -1.76 2.71
N LEU A 131 -13.93 -0.55 3.17
CA LEU A 131 -14.23 -0.30 4.57
C LEU A 131 -15.72 -0.03 4.75
N ARG A 132 -16.27 -0.43 5.90
CA ARG A 132 -17.66 -0.13 6.25
C ARG A 132 -17.72 1.28 6.88
N PRO A 133 -18.42 2.26 6.29
CA PRO A 133 -18.64 3.54 6.97
C PRO A 133 -19.47 3.32 8.24
N GLY A 134 -19.24 4.13 9.28
CA GLY A 134 -19.99 4.04 10.54
C GLY A 134 -19.84 2.69 11.26
N TRP A 135 -18.67 2.05 11.16
CA TRP A 135 -18.48 0.68 11.64
C TRP A 135 -18.66 0.47 13.15
N LEU A 136 -18.44 1.51 13.96
CA LEU A 136 -18.66 1.50 15.42
C LEU A 136 -19.26 2.84 15.87
N GLU A 137 -20.57 2.85 16.06
CA GLU A 137 -21.33 4.01 16.55
C GLU A 137 -21.48 4.01 18.08
N GLU A 138 -21.44 2.83 18.70
CA GLU A 138 -21.60 2.63 20.15
C GLU A 138 -20.35 1.95 20.73
N GLU A 139 -20.05 2.18 22.00
CA GLU A 139 -18.95 1.50 22.68
C GLU A 139 -19.14 -0.01 22.73
N VAL A 140 -18.03 -0.75 22.67
CA VAL A 140 -18.00 -2.20 22.87
C VAL A 140 -17.08 -2.52 24.04
N ASP A 141 -17.61 -3.16 25.07
CA ASP A 141 -16.87 -3.47 26.31
C ASP A 141 -16.16 -2.24 26.92
N GLY A 142 -16.83 -1.07 26.85
CA GLY A 142 -16.32 0.21 27.33
C GLY A 142 -15.23 0.83 26.44
N MET A 143 -15.01 0.30 25.23
CA MET A 143 -14.09 0.86 24.24
C MET A 143 -14.86 1.61 23.17
N ASP A 144 -14.50 2.87 22.95
CA ASP A 144 -14.87 3.62 21.76
C ASP A 144 -14.07 3.14 20.53
N ALA A 145 -14.29 3.77 19.37
CA ALA A 145 -13.63 3.39 18.10
C ALA A 145 -12.11 3.52 18.16
N ALA A 146 -11.59 4.52 18.87
CA ALA A 146 -10.15 4.75 18.98
C ALA A 146 -9.50 3.73 19.93
N ALA A 147 -10.13 3.46 21.08
CA ALA A 147 -9.70 2.46 22.04
C ALA A 147 -9.75 1.05 21.43
N PHE A 148 -10.81 0.71 20.69
CA PHE A 148 -10.90 -0.57 20.00
C PHE A 148 -9.80 -0.70 18.92
N ALA A 149 -9.62 0.32 18.08
CA ALA A 149 -8.56 0.32 17.07
C ALA A 149 -7.16 0.15 17.70
N ALA A 150 -6.90 0.81 18.83
CA ALA A 150 -5.66 0.67 19.56
C ALA A 150 -5.48 -0.75 20.13
N ALA A 151 -6.54 -1.32 20.73
CA ALA A 151 -6.51 -2.69 21.25
C ALA A 151 -6.24 -3.71 20.13
N VAL A 152 -6.87 -3.56 18.97
CA VAL A 152 -6.59 -4.39 17.78
C VAL A 152 -5.15 -4.21 17.34
N GLY A 153 -4.65 -2.98 17.23
CA GLY A 153 -3.26 -2.69 16.87
C GLY A 153 -2.27 -3.39 17.81
N GLN A 154 -2.48 -3.30 19.13
CA GLN A 154 -1.65 -3.98 20.13
C GLN A 154 -1.74 -5.51 20.03
N ALA A 155 -2.92 -6.05 19.71
CA ALA A 155 -3.11 -7.49 19.52
C ALA A 155 -2.38 -8.02 18.27
N VAL A 156 -2.33 -7.23 17.18
CA VAL A 156 -1.55 -7.59 15.98
C VAL A 156 -0.05 -7.48 16.26
N ARG A 157 0.40 -6.31 16.72
CA ARG A 157 1.82 -6.04 16.95
C ARG A 157 2.00 -4.90 17.96
N PRO A 158 2.83 -5.07 19.00
CA PRO A 158 3.18 -3.97 19.87
C PRO A 158 4.02 -2.95 19.08
N LYS A 159 3.43 -1.79 18.80
CA LYS A 159 3.95 -0.68 17.96
C LYS A 159 3.98 -1.01 16.46
N GLY A 160 4.25 0.02 15.64
CA GLY A 160 4.36 -0.11 14.19
C GLY A 160 3.01 -0.26 13.51
N TRP A 161 1.99 0.42 14.01
CA TRP A 161 0.68 0.49 13.39
C TRP A 161 0.13 1.91 13.44
N THR A 162 -0.77 2.21 12.51
CA THR A 162 -1.52 3.46 12.43
C THR A 162 -2.98 3.12 12.19
N ALA A 163 -3.88 3.86 12.83
CA ALA A 163 -5.31 3.65 12.68
C ALA A 163 -5.98 4.94 12.19
N GLU A 164 -7.03 4.79 11.39
CA GLU A 164 -8.01 5.84 11.12
C GLU A 164 -9.37 5.35 11.65
N PRO A 165 -9.66 5.53 12.96
CA PRO A 165 -10.87 4.98 13.58
C PRO A 165 -12.16 5.48 12.96
N VAL A 166 -12.17 6.69 12.38
CA VAL A 166 -13.36 7.28 11.74
C VAL A 166 -13.82 6.43 10.54
N VAL A 167 -12.89 5.85 9.78
CA VAL A 167 -13.20 5.02 8.59
C VAL A 167 -13.05 3.52 8.85
N GLY A 168 -12.64 3.12 10.04
CA GLY A 168 -12.46 1.70 10.38
C GLY A 168 -11.21 1.08 9.78
N ALA A 169 -10.19 1.87 9.49
CA ALA A 169 -8.93 1.38 8.93
C ALA A 169 -7.88 1.15 10.01
N LEU A 170 -7.17 0.02 9.91
CA LEU A 170 -5.91 -0.22 10.62
C LEU A 170 -4.83 -0.65 9.63
N GLN A 171 -3.68 0.02 9.66
CA GLN A 171 -2.51 -0.28 8.86
C GLN A 171 -1.35 -0.68 9.79
N VAL A 172 -0.82 -1.88 9.61
CA VAL A 172 0.26 -2.43 10.43
C VAL A 172 1.51 -2.60 9.58
N THR A 173 2.57 -1.87 9.94
CA THR A 173 3.89 -2.00 9.34
C THR A 173 4.55 -3.28 9.86
N VAL A 174 4.87 -4.18 8.94
CA VAL A 174 5.53 -5.45 9.20
C VAL A 174 6.95 -5.36 8.63
N PRO A 175 8.00 -5.49 9.44
CA PRO A 175 9.36 -5.35 8.96
C PRO A 175 9.67 -6.47 7.96
N GLY A 176 10.56 -6.19 7.01
CA GLY A 176 11.17 -7.25 6.22
C GLY A 176 11.93 -8.22 7.13
N ASP A 177 12.07 -9.46 6.65
CA ASP A 177 12.77 -10.51 7.38
C ASP A 177 14.28 -10.37 7.13
N GLU A 178 15.04 -9.83 8.10
CA GLU A 178 16.50 -9.77 8.04
C GLU A 178 17.18 -11.16 8.03
N SER A 179 16.40 -12.25 8.10
CA SER A 179 16.91 -13.61 8.03
C SER A 179 17.54 -13.88 6.66
N VAL A 180 18.88 -13.93 6.68
CA VAL A 180 19.82 -14.49 5.70
C VAL A 180 19.15 -15.46 4.73
N PRO A 181 19.45 -15.44 3.40
CA PRO A 181 18.90 -16.39 2.46
C PRO A 181 19.30 -17.82 2.86
N GLU A 182 18.43 -18.50 3.60
CA GLU A 182 18.55 -19.93 3.84
C GLU A 182 18.42 -20.60 2.49
N GLY A 183 19.52 -21.24 2.09
CA GLY A 183 19.69 -21.90 0.82
C GLY A 183 18.51 -22.81 0.50
N GLY A 184 17.92 -22.54 -0.66
CA GLY A 184 17.07 -23.42 -1.45
C GLY A 184 16.16 -24.37 -0.69
N GLU A 185 14.90 -23.98 -0.45
CA GLU A 185 13.82 -24.98 -0.40
C GLU A 185 12.40 -24.40 -0.64
N LYS A 186 11.81 -24.91 -1.73
CA LYS A 186 10.41 -24.86 -2.20
C LYS A 186 9.60 -23.58 -1.94
N ALA A 187 9.44 -22.83 -3.04
CA ALA A 187 8.39 -21.85 -3.25
C ALA A 187 7.02 -22.39 -2.82
N LEU A 188 6.21 -21.55 -2.15
CA LEU A 188 4.79 -21.83 -1.92
C LEU A 188 4.12 -21.95 -3.30
N THR A 189 3.52 -23.11 -3.56
CA THR A 189 2.86 -23.39 -4.85
C THR A 189 1.44 -22.82 -4.93
N HIS A 190 0.90 -22.29 -3.83
CA HIS A 190 -0.47 -21.79 -3.76
C HIS A 190 -0.61 -20.63 -2.75
N VAL A 191 -1.28 -19.54 -3.18
CA VAL A 191 -1.90 -18.50 -2.34
C VAL A 191 -3.23 -18.13 -3.01
N ASN A 192 -4.33 -18.01 -2.27
CA ASN A 192 -5.69 -17.73 -2.78
C ASN A 192 -6.26 -18.76 -3.77
N GLY A 193 -6.03 -20.06 -3.55
CA GLY A 193 -6.61 -21.12 -4.39
C GLY A 193 -6.19 -21.08 -5.87
N THR A 194 -5.24 -20.23 -6.23
CA THR A 194 -4.78 -20.03 -7.61
C THR A 194 -3.33 -20.52 -7.70
N PRO A 195 -2.98 -21.42 -8.66
CA PRO A 195 -1.61 -21.89 -8.82
C PRO A 195 -0.70 -20.75 -9.30
N ILE A 196 0.42 -20.53 -8.59
CA ILE A 196 1.47 -19.62 -9.05
C ILE A 196 2.26 -20.36 -10.14
N LYS A 197 2.19 -19.90 -11.39
CA LYS A 197 3.10 -20.39 -12.44
C LYS A 197 4.52 -19.95 -12.08
N SER A 198 5.35 -20.91 -11.72
CA SER A 198 6.79 -20.76 -11.57
C SER A 198 7.42 -20.42 -12.91
N LEU A 199 7.75 -19.15 -13.13
CA LEU A 199 8.70 -18.72 -14.14
C LEU A 199 10.10 -19.03 -13.61
N ALA A 200 10.53 -20.28 -13.75
CA ALA A 200 11.92 -20.64 -13.54
C ALA A 200 12.74 -20.36 -14.82
N ALA A 201 13.89 -19.73 -14.60
CA ALA A 201 15.08 -19.66 -15.43
C ALA A 201 15.05 -18.77 -16.67
N ARG A 202 15.55 -17.55 -16.49
CA ARG A 202 16.65 -17.06 -17.33
C ARG A 202 17.64 -16.27 -16.47
N GLU A 203 18.63 -16.98 -15.94
CA GLU A 203 19.81 -16.39 -15.30
C GLU A 203 20.74 -15.82 -16.39
N GLU A 204 21.09 -14.54 -16.28
CA GLU A 204 22.41 -14.06 -16.65
C GLU A 204 22.94 -13.19 -15.49
N PRO A 205 24.21 -13.35 -15.06
CA PRO A 205 24.73 -12.66 -13.89
C PRO A 205 25.22 -11.26 -14.29
N VAL A 206 24.45 -10.23 -13.96
CA VAL A 206 25.02 -8.88 -13.89
C VAL A 206 25.58 -8.70 -12.49
N GLN A 207 26.92 -8.68 -12.43
CA GLN A 207 27.69 -8.32 -11.25
C GLN A 207 27.52 -6.81 -11.01
N GLY A 208 26.44 -6.45 -10.33
CA GLY A 208 26.11 -5.09 -9.92
C GLY A 208 26.48 -4.89 -8.45
N ASP A 209 27.14 -3.77 -8.20
CA ASP A 209 27.62 -3.28 -6.90
C ASP A 209 26.59 -3.48 -5.78
N GLY A 210 27.08 -3.90 -4.61
CA GLY A 210 26.28 -4.29 -3.45
C GLY A 210 25.53 -3.11 -2.82
N ALA A 211 24.45 -2.68 -3.47
CA ALA A 211 23.40 -1.95 -2.78
C ALA A 211 22.77 -2.92 -1.79
N LEU A 212 23.03 -2.70 -0.50
CA LEU A 212 22.28 -3.30 0.59
C LEU A 212 20.79 -3.18 0.23
N VAL A 213 20.16 -4.30 -0.12
CA VAL A 213 18.71 -4.35 -0.24
C VAL A 213 18.21 -4.17 1.18
N THR A 214 17.99 -2.92 1.58
CA THR A 214 17.26 -2.61 2.80
C THR A 214 15.90 -3.29 2.63
N GLU A 215 15.68 -4.34 3.44
CA GLU A 215 14.45 -5.10 3.38
C GLU A 215 13.28 -4.19 3.76
N GLU A 216 12.58 -3.70 2.74
CA GLU A 216 11.51 -2.76 2.92
C GLU A 216 10.36 -3.40 3.70
N ALA A 217 9.85 -2.70 4.70
CA ALA A 217 8.66 -3.13 5.43
C ALA A 217 7.45 -3.30 4.50
N ASN A 218 6.61 -4.29 4.80
CA ASN A 218 5.30 -4.45 4.19
C ASN A 218 4.22 -3.83 5.07
N THR A 219 3.04 -3.56 4.52
CA THR A 219 1.89 -3.06 5.27
C THR A 219 0.74 -4.04 5.17
N LEU A 220 0.31 -4.55 6.32
CA LEU A 220 -0.96 -5.26 6.50
C LEU A 220 -2.08 -4.24 6.68
N MET A 221 -3.17 -4.39 5.95
CA MET A 221 -4.36 -3.56 6.02
C MET A 221 -5.53 -4.38 6.57
N LEU A 222 -6.21 -3.83 7.58
CA LEU A 222 -7.32 -4.49 8.27
C LEU A 222 -8.54 -3.58 8.31
N ASP A 223 -9.71 -4.20 8.08
CA ASP A 223 -11.02 -3.59 8.29
C ASP A 223 -11.45 -3.83 9.73
N LEU A 224 -11.48 -2.77 10.54
CA LEU A 224 -11.89 -2.82 11.94
C LEU A 224 -13.36 -3.23 12.10
N ALA A 225 -14.20 -2.96 11.10
CA ALA A 225 -15.59 -3.42 11.10
C ALA A 225 -15.67 -4.94 11.09
N ARG A 226 -14.87 -5.58 10.23
CA ARG A 226 -14.78 -7.04 10.18
C ARG A 226 -14.20 -7.63 11.47
N VAL A 227 -13.17 -6.99 12.04
CA VAL A 227 -12.60 -7.41 13.32
C VAL A 227 -13.63 -7.31 14.44
N LEU A 228 -14.42 -6.23 14.48
CA LEU A 228 -15.50 -6.03 15.44
C LEU A 228 -16.59 -7.09 15.35
N ASP A 229 -17.00 -7.46 14.13
CA ASP A 229 -18.01 -8.51 13.93
C ASP A 229 -17.54 -9.85 14.52
N LEU A 230 -16.30 -10.25 14.20
CA LEU A 230 -15.68 -11.47 14.74
C LEU A 230 -15.44 -11.39 16.26
N TYR A 231 -15.10 -10.21 16.76
CA TYR A 231 -14.96 -9.97 18.20
C TYR A 231 -16.27 -10.18 18.94
N ARG A 232 -17.38 -9.62 18.43
CA ARG A 232 -18.72 -9.79 19.01
C ARG A 232 -19.15 -11.26 19.01
N GLU A 233 -18.87 -11.99 17.92
CA GLU A 233 -19.10 -13.44 17.86
C GLU A 233 -18.32 -14.18 18.94
N ALA A 234 -17.03 -13.87 19.12
CA ALA A 234 -16.18 -14.49 20.13
C ALA A 234 -16.61 -14.13 21.57
N ARG A 235 -17.01 -12.86 21.80
CA ARG A 235 -17.55 -12.38 23.08
C ARG A 235 -18.85 -13.10 23.45
N ALA A 236 -19.75 -13.32 22.50
CA ALA A 236 -21.00 -14.04 22.75
C ALA A 236 -20.75 -15.50 23.18
N GLN A 237 -19.69 -16.13 22.66
CA GLN A 237 -19.30 -17.50 23.02
C GLN A 237 -18.56 -17.57 24.37
N ARG A 238 -17.83 -16.51 24.74
CA ARG A 238 -17.03 -16.43 25.97
C ARG A 238 -17.24 -15.08 26.65
N PRO A 239 -18.37 -14.87 27.34
CA PRO A 239 -18.71 -13.58 27.92
C PRO A 239 -17.71 -13.11 28.98
N ASP A 240 -17.11 -14.04 29.72
CA ASP A 240 -16.18 -13.76 30.82
C ASP A 240 -14.72 -13.54 30.39
N ALA A 241 -14.38 -13.78 29.11
CA ALA A 241 -13.02 -13.59 28.61
C ALA A 241 -12.65 -12.11 28.57
N ASP A 242 -11.41 -11.74 28.87
CA ASP A 242 -10.99 -10.35 28.70
C ASP A 242 -10.91 -9.97 27.20
N ALA A 243 -11.09 -8.69 26.90
CA ALA A 243 -11.12 -8.19 25.52
C ALA A 243 -9.81 -8.47 24.77
N GLU A 244 -8.67 -8.36 25.47
CA GLU A 244 -7.34 -8.55 24.91
C GLU A 244 -7.13 -10.01 24.46
N THR A 245 -7.55 -10.97 25.28
CA THR A 245 -7.55 -12.41 24.95
C THR A 245 -8.41 -12.69 23.72
N LEU A 246 -9.61 -12.13 23.64
CA LEU A 246 -10.48 -12.31 22.48
C LEU A 246 -9.84 -11.74 21.20
N LEU A 247 -9.28 -10.53 21.26
CA LEU A 247 -8.64 -9.88 20.11
C LEU A 247 -7.38 -10.64 19.64
N ARG A 248 -6.57 -11.15 20.58
CA ARG A 248 -5.39 -11.98 20.27
C ARG A 248 -5.74 -13.30 19.58
N GLU A 249 -6.97 -13.77 19.69
CA GLU A 249 -7.44 -14.96 18.98
C GLU A 249 -8.08 -14.60 17.63
N VAL A 250 -8.93 -13.57 17.61
CA VAL A 250 -9.68 -13.14 16.42
C VAL A 250 -8.76 -12.64 15.31
N VAL A 251 -7.80 -11.77 15.65
CA VAL A 251 -6.96 -11.09 14.67
C VAL A 251 -6.07 -12.06 13.90
N PRO A 252 -5.27 -12.95 14.53
CA PRO A 252 -4.45 -13.91 13.79
C PRO A 252 -5.29 -14.85 12.93
N ARG A 253 -6.48 -15.26 13.39
CA ARG A 253 -7.40 -16.08 12.59
C ARG A 253 -7.87 -15.36 11.34
N LEU A 254 -8.24 -14.08 11.46
CA LEU A 254 -8.62 -13.26 10.30
C LEU A 254 -7.46 -13.16 9.30
N VAL A 255 -6.25 -12.86 9.78
CA VAL A 255 -5.05 -12.76 8.92
C VAL A 255 -4.72 -14.09 8.25
N ALA A 256 -4.77 -15.20 8.99
CA ALA A 256 -4.48 -16.53 8.47
C ALA A 256 -5.51 -17.01 7.43
N ALA A 257 -6.77 -16.63 7.59
CA ALA A 257 -7.82 -16.94 6.63
C ALA A 257 -7.62 -16.19 5.29
N GLY A 258 -6.98 -15.02 5.30
CA GLY A 258 -6.71 -14.22 4.10
C GLY A 258 -7.98 -13.78 3.35
N GLY A 259 -9.13 -13.79 4.04
CA GLY A 259 -10.45 -13.51 3.47
C GLY A 259 -10.83 -12.03 3.49
N PRO A 260 -12.12 -11.71 3.31
CA PRO A 260 -12.63 -10.34 3.39
C PRO A 260 -12.24 -9.65 4.70
N GLY A 261 -11.93 -8.36 4.63
CA GLY A 261 -11.51 -7.54 5.78
C GLY A 261 -10.01 -7.55 6.06
N VAL A 262 -9.20 -8.26 5.26
CA VAL A 262 -7.73 -8.24 5.36
C VAL A 262 -7.08 -8.21 3.97
N THR A 263 -6.06 -7.38 3.81
CA THR A 263 -5.20 -7.42 2.62
C THR A 263 -3.82 -6.85 2.91
N TRP A 264 -2.91 -6.86 1.93
CA TRP A 264 -1.54 -6.39 2.08
C TRP A 264 -1.18 -5.38 0.99
N ALA A 265 -0.30 -4.43 1.30
CA ALA A 265 0.22 -3.48 0.32
C ALA A 265 1.02 -4.21 -0.77
N ARG A 266 1.79 -5.23 -0.41
CA ARG A 266 2.38 -6.20 -1.34
C ARG A 266 2.16 -7.63 -0.83
N PRO A 267 2.13 -8.65 -1.71
CA PRO A 267 1.99 -10.04 -1.27
C PRO A 267 2.99 -10.35 -0.15
N PRO A 268 2.53 -10.89 1.00
CA PRO A 268 3.39 -11.06 2.15
C PRO A 268 4.36 -12.21 1.96
N ARG A 269 5.57 -12.05 2.48
CA ARG A 269 6.56 -13.13 2.58
C ARG A 269 6.24 -14.05 3.77
N ARG A 270 6.82 -15.26 3.77
CA ARG A 270 6.67 -16.21 4.91
C ARG A 270 7.13 -15.61 6.24
N GLY A 271 8.24 -14.88 6.25
CA GLY A 271 8.76 -14.18 7.44
C GLY A 271 7.78 -13.15 7.96
N GLU A 272 7.25 -12.30 7.08
CA GLU A 272 6.25 -11.27 7.41
C GLU A 272 4.96 -11.89 7.98
N LEU A 273 4.47 -12.99 7.39
CA LEU A 273 3.32 -13.73 7.93
C LEU A 273 3.62 -14.30 9.32
N ARG A 274 4.81 -14.86 9.52
CA ARG A 274 5.24 -15.40 10.82
C ARG A 274 5.35 -14.28 11.87
N THR A 275 5.78 -13.08 11.49
CA THR A 275 5.82 -11.92 12.39
C THR A 275 4.43 -11.57 12.91
N VAL A 276 3.39 -11.64 12.06
CA VAL A 276 2.02 -11.29 12.45
C VAL A 276 1.29 -12.44 13.15
N LEU A 277 1.47 -13.67 12.68
CA LEU A 277 0.76 -14.85 13.20
C LEU A 277 1.47 -15.51 14.40
N GLY A 278 2.72 -15.14 14.66
CA GLY A 278 3.59 -15.84 15.62
C GLY A 278 4.09 -17.19 15.10
N SER A 279 4.86 -17.89 15.93
CA SER A 279 5.51 -19.18 15.59
C SER A 279 4.57 -20.39 15.52
N SER A 280 3.25 -20.21 15.62
CA SER A 280 2.28 -21.30 15.52
C SER A 280 0.89 -20.77 15.20
N PRO A 281 0.40 -20.94 13.97
CA PRO A 281 -1.01 -21.14 13.76
C PRO A 281 -1.24 -22.66 13.75
N GLU A 282 -1.66 -23.25 14.88
CA GLU A 282 -2.43 -24.48 14.79
C GLU A 282 -3.73 -24.12 14.06
N LEU A 283 -3.70 -24.28 12.73
CA LEU A 283 -4.88 -24.25 11.88
C LEU A 283 -5.63 -25.56 12.15
N HIS A 284 -6.59 -25.50 13.08
CA HIS A 284 -7.61 -26.54 13.25
C HIS A 284 -8.71 -26.39 12.20
#